data_AF-A0A7V7DQT3-F1
#
_entry.id   AF-A0A7V7DQT3-F1
#
_cell.length_a   1.000
_cell.length_b   1.000
_cell.length_c   1.000
_cell.angle_alpha   90.00
_cell.angle_beta   90.00
_cell.angle_gamma   90.00
#
_symmetry.space_group_name_H-M   'P 1'
#
loop_
_entity.id
_entity.type
_entity.pdbx_description
1 polymer ?
#
loop_
_entity_poly.entity_id
_entity_poly.type
_entity_poly.pdbx_seq_one_letter_code
_entity_poly.pdbx_strand_id
1 'polypeptide(L)'
;MKTQLSTYPLRLPASIKAEAERLAAQDGTSLNQFVASAVAEKIGALRTADYFSSRKGKGDRLAFRAFMTRDGGKPPQPGDEQE
;
A
#
# COMPACT_ATOMS: atom_id res chain seq x y z
N MET A 1 -21.85 5.70 -8.97
CA MET A 1 -21.01 6.71 -9.67
C MET A 1 -20.41 6.04 -10.89
N LYS A 2 -20.54 6.60 -12.09
CA LYS A 2 -19.87 6.06 -13.29
C LYS A 2 -18.37 6.38 -13.19
N THR A 3 -17.52 5.37 -13.29
CA THR A 3 -16.06 5.57 -13.41
C THR A 3 -15.80 6.28 -14.74
N GLN A 4 -15.33 7.54 -14.68
CA GLN A 4 -14.88 8.28 -15.83
C GLN A 4 -13.49 7.76 -16.22
N LEU A 5 -13.36 7.16 -17.40
CA LEU A 5 -12.07 6.74 -17.96
C LEU A 5 -11.47 7.88 -18.79
N SER A 6 -10.24 8.27 -18.48
CA SER A 6 -9.45 9.19 -19.30
C SER A 6 -8.36 8.42 -20.05
N THR A 7 -8.32 8.54 -21.37
CA THR A 7 -7.23 7.97 -22.18
C THR A 7 -5.99 8.83 -22.06
N TYR A 8 -4.86 8.23 -21.66
CA TYR A 8 -3.56 8.90 -21.60
C TYR A 8 -2.55 8.19 -22.51
N PRO A 9 -2.05 8.84 -23.59
CA PRO A 9 -1.04 8.24 -24.45
C PRO A 9 0.32 8.20 -23.73
N LEU A 10 0.84 7.00 -23.51
CA LEU A 10 2.14 6.77 -22.85
C LEU A 10 3.15 6.23 -23.86
N ARG A 11 4.37 6.78 -23.84
CA ARG A 11 5.52 6.23 -24.59
C ARG A 11 6.44 5.50 -23.62
N LEU A 12 6.76 4.25 -23.94
CA LEU A 12 7.69 3.42 -23.19
C LEU A 12 8.87 3.03 -24.09
N PRO A 13 10.09 2.89 -23.54
CA PRO A 13 11.17 2.22 -24.26
C PRO A 13 10.72 0.83 -24.74
N ALA A 14 11.16 0.43 -25.93
CA ALA A 14 10.71 -0.82 -26.55
C ALA A 14 10.94 -2.06 -25.68
N SER A 15 12.09 -2.13 -25.01
CA SER A 15 12.43 -3.22 -24.07
C SER A 15 11.48 -3.29 -22.88
N ILE A 16 11.11 -2.13 -22.31
CA ILE A 16 10.19 -2.05 -21.17
C ILE A 16 8.77 -2.43 -21.58
N LYS A 17 8.32 -1.96 -22.75
CA LYS A 17 7.03 -2.36 -23.30
C LYS A 17 6.95 -3.87 -23.49
N ALA A 18 7.98 -4.48 -24.08
CA ALA A 18 8.02 -5.93 -24.32
C ALA A 18 7.95 -6.73 -23.02
N GLU A 19 8.69 -6.31 -21.99
CA GLU A 19 8.65 -6.99 -20.69
C GLU A 19 7.30 -6.81 -19.98
N ALA A 20 6.72 -5.61 -20.03
CA ALA A 20 5.38 -5.38 -19.48
C ALA A 20 4.30 -6.21 -20.21
N GLU A 21 4.41 -6.39 -21.52
CA GLU A 21 3.52 -7.28 -22.29
C GLU A 21 3.70 -8.74 -21.86
N ARG A 22 4.93 -9.20 -21.62
CA ARG A 22 5.22 -10.55 -21.14
C ARG A 22 4.62 -10.81 -19.76
N LEU A 23 4.77 -9.87 -18.83
CA LEU A 23 4.23 -9.97 -17.48
C LEU A 23 2.70 -9.89 -17.49
N ALA A 24 2.12 -8.95 -18.24
CA ALA A 24 0.67 -8.86 -18.39
C ALA A 24 0.05 -10.16 -18.93
N ALA A 25 0.72 -10.81 -19.90
CA ALA A 25 0.28 -12.09 -20.44
C ALA A 25 0.35 -13.23 -19.40
N GLN A 26 1.39 -13.25 -18.55
CA GLN A 26 1.49 -14.22 -17.44
C GLN A 26 0.38 -14.06 -16.42
N ASP A 27 -0.01 -12.82 -16.15
CA ASP A 27 -1.09 -12.46 -15.23
C ASP A 27 -2.48 -12.55 -15.89
N GLY A 28 -2.56 -12.94 -17.17
CA GLY A 28 -3.83 -13.08 -17.91
C GLY A 28 -4.57 -11.75 -18.13
N THR A 29 -3.86 -10.63 -18.16
CA THR A 29 -4.42 -9.28 -18.28
C THR A 29 -3.92 -8.54 -19.52
N SER A 30 -4.63 -7.50 -19.94
CA SER A 30 -4.15 -6.62 -21.02
C SER A 30 -3.02 -5.71 -20.53
N LEU A 31 -2.15 -5.27 -21.44
CA LEU A 31 -1.11 -4.29 -21.11
C LEU A 31 -1.68 -3.02 -20.45
N ASN A 32 -2.83 -2.53 -20.93
CA ASN A 32 -3.46 -1.34 -20.38
C ASN A 32 -3.95 -1.55 -18.94
N GLN A 33 -4.53 -2.71 -18.64
CA GLN A 33 -4.95 -3.07 -17.29
C GLN A 33 -3.75 -3.26 -16.37
N PHE A 34 -2.70 -3.93 -16.84
CA PHE A 34 -1.44 -4.09 -16.13
C PHE A 34 -0.85 -2.72 -15.74
N VAL A 35 -0.73 -1.80 -16.70
CA VAL A 35 -0.23 -0.44 -16.47
C VAL A 35 -1.14 0.32 -15.51
N ALA A 36 -2.46 0.22 -15.64
CA ALA A 36 -3.39 0.88 -14.74
C ALA A 36 -3.24 0.39 -13.28
N SER A 37 -3.11 -0.92 -13.08
CA SER A 37 -2.87 -1.52 -11.76
C SER A 37 -1.53 -1.07 -11.18
N ALA A 38 -0.45 -1.13 -11.97
CA ALA A 38 0.87 -0.68 -11.53
C ALA A 38 0.89 0.81 -11.13
N VAL A 39 0.16 1.66 -11.87
CA VAL A 39 0.00 3.08 -11.52
C VAL A 39 -0.77 3.23 -10.20
N ALA A 40 -1.87 2.49 -10.01
CA ALA A 40 -2.64 2.51 -8.77
C ALA A 40 -1.80 2.07 -7.57
N GLU A 41 -1.03 1.00 -7.71
CA GLU A 41 -0.10 0.50 -6.69
C GLU A 41 0.97 1.54 -6.35
N LYS A 42 1.60 2.15 -7.37
CA LYS A 42 2.63 3.17 -7.14
C LYS A 42 2.07 4.39 -6.40
N ILE A 43 0.86 4.83 -6.77
CA ILE A 43 0.16 5.92 -6.06
C ILE A 43 -0.09 5.53 -4.60
N GLY A 44 -0.59 4.31 -4.36
CA GLY A 44 -0.82 3.79 -3.01
C GLY A 44 0.46 3.76 -2.17
N ALA A 45 1.55 3.25 -2.74
CA ALA A 45 2.86 3.19 -2.09
C ALA A 45 3.38 4.58 -1.71
N LEU A 46 3.31 5.55 -2.63
CA LEU A 46 3.76 6.93 -2.37
C LEU A 46 2.93 7.62 -1.30
N ARG A 47 1.59 7.51 -1.37
CA ARG A 47 0.70 8.09 -0.34
C ARG A 47 0.92 7.45 1.03
N THR A 48 1.18 6.16 1.07
CA THR A 48 1.46 5.43 2.31
C THR A 48 2.77 5.92 2.93
N ALA A 49 3.82 6.08 2.11
CA ALA A 49 5.09 6.65 2.55
C ALA A 49 4.92 8.07 3.12
N ASP A 50 4.17 8.93 2.42
CA ASP A 50 3.88 10.30 2.88
C ASP A 50 3.08 10.31 4.18
N TYR A 51 2.07 9.45 4.29
CA TYR A 51 1.27 9.33 5.51
C TYR A 51 2.14 8.98 6.72
N PHE A 52 2.96 7.93 6.61
CA PHE A 52 3.84 7.53 7.71
C PHE A 52 4.92 8.57 8.00
N SER A 53 5.50 9.21 6.97
CA SER A 53 6.45 10.30 7.13
C SER A 53 5.84 11.47 7.92
N SER A 54 4.63 11.89 7.57
CA SER A 54 3.91 12.99 8.24
C SER A 54 3.50 12.66 9.69
N ARG A 55 3.44 11.38 10.05
CA ARG A 55 3.07 10.88 11.39
C ARG A 55 4.29 10.55 12.24
N LYS A 56 5.44 10.35 11.60
CA LYS A 56 6.72 10.06 12.26
C LYS A 56 7.02 11.19 13.27
N GLY A 57 7.18 10.82 14.52
CA GLY A 57 7.49 11.76 15.61
C GLY A 57 6.28 12.43 16.27
N LYS A 58 5.04 12.21 15.79
CA LYS A 58 3.83 12.73 16.46
C LYS A 58 3.36 11.86 17.63
N GLY A 59 3.96 10.69 17.84
CA GLY A 59 3.61 9.79 18.92
C GLY A 59 4.29 10.18 20.23
N ASP A 60 3.52 10.30 21.30
CA ASP A 60 4.06 10.44 22.66
C ASP A 60 4.38 9.05 23.24
N ARG A 61 5.68 8.76 23.35
CA ARG A 61 6.18 7.48 23.88
C ARG A 61 5.91 7.31 25.37
N LEU A 62 5.85 8.40 26.14
CA LEU A 62 5.56 8.35 27.56
C LEU A 62 4.08 8.08 27.79
N ALA A 63 3.20 8.79 27.09
CA ALA A 63 1.76 8.52 27.15
C ALA A 63 1.42 7.10 26.69
N PHE A 64 2.07 6.62 25.62
CA PHE A 64 1.93 5.23 25.18
C PHE A 64 2.32 4.24 26.27
N ARG A 65 3.48 4.41 26.91
CA ARG A 65 3.93 3.52 27.98
C ARG A 65 2.98 3.55 29.17
N ALA A 66 2.56 4.75 29.61
CA ALA A 66 1.63 4.91 30.71
C ALA A 66 0.30 4.20 30.44
N PHE A 67 -0.20 4.25 29.20
CA PHE A 67 -1.40 3.50 28.81
C PHE A 67 -1.18 1.99 28.83
N MET A 68 -0.05 1.50 28.30
CA MET A 68 0.25 0.07 28.23
C MET A 68 0.53 -0.57 29.60
N THR A 69 0.98 0.20 30.59
CA THR A 69 1.30 -0.29 31.95
C THR A 69 0.31 0.16 33.01
N ARG A 70 -0.85 0.69 32.63
CA ARG A 70 -1.84 1.17 33.59
C ARG A 70 -2.43 0.01 34.39
N ASP A 71 -2.80 0.30 35.64
CA ASP A 71 -3.60 -0.62 36.43
C ASP A 71 -5.02 -0.72 35.86
N GLY A 72 -5.55 -1.95 35.86
CA GLY A 72 -6.85 -2.26 35.28
C GLY A 72 -6.78 -2.60 33.78
N GLY A 73 -7.48 -3.67 33.42
CA GLY A 73 -7.49 -4.24 32.08
C GLY A 73 -8.20 -5.59 32.10
N LYS A 74 -8.44 -6.17 30.92
CA LYS A 74 -8.85 -7.58 30.84
C LYS A 74 -7.59 -8.43 30.73
N PRO A 75 -7.58 -9.63 31.34
CA PRO A 75 -6.49 -10.57 31.10
C PRO A 75 -6.40 -10.89 29.58
N PRO A 76 -5.21 -11.28 29.08
CA PRO A 76 -5.04 -11.78 27.72
C PRO A 76 -6.08 -12.88 27.42
N GLN A 77 -6.58 -12.91 26.19
CA GLN A 77 -7.49 -13.96 25.74
C GLN A 77 -6.70 -15.23 25.39
N PRO A 78 -7.32 -16.42 25.40
CA PRO A 78 -6.67 -17.61 24.85
C PRO A 78 -6.17 -17.34 23.42
N GLY A 79 -4.88 -17.58 23.15
CA GLY A 79 -4.20 -17.22 21.90
C GLY A 79 -3.37 -15.93 21.93
N ASP A 80 -3.46 -15.14 23.00
CA ASP A 80 -2.57 -13.98 23.26
C ASP A 80 -1.31 -14.39 24.07
N GLU A 81 -1.04 -15.69 24.20
CA GLU A 81 0.16 -16.14 24.89
C GLU A 81 1.43 -15.69 24.14
N GLN A 82 2.46 -15.26 24.88
CA GLN A 82 3.77 -14.98 24.26
C GLN A 82 4.42 -16.31 23.86
N GLU A 83 4.87 -16.42 22.60
CA GLU A 83 5.72 -17.52 22.14
C GLU A 83 7.07 -17.56 22.87
#